data_AF-A0A522U5K3-F1
#
_entry.id   AF-A0A522U5K3-F1
#
_cell.length_a   1.000
_cell.length_b   1.000
_cell.length_c   1.000
_cell.angle_alpha   90.00
_cell.angle_beta   90.00
_cell.angle_gamma   90.00
#
_symmetry.space_group_name_H-M   'P 1'
#
loop_
_entity.id
_entity.type
_entity.pdbx_description
1 polymer ?
#
loop_
_entity_poly.entity_id
_entity_poly.type
_entity_poly.pdbx_seq_one_letter_code
_entity_poly.pdbx_strand_id
1 'polypeptide(L)'
;MSNDFLDILWRADMYRLLALALDRPGDGSREALQELASEIAADERTRHDSHGISTGLTEMTAQLATLSSDDWSAEYHRLFVNEVFVPPSEGSYGLVERGAVVGDVSGFYKAFCVQTSE
;
A
#
# COMPACT_ATOMS: atom_id res chain seq x y z
N MET A 1 22.15 11.28 10.83
CA MET A 1 21.49 10.85 9.57
C MET A 1 21.18 12.10 8.79
N SER A 2 21.42 12.16 7.48
CA SER A 2 21.01 13.32 6.68
C SER A 2 19.48 13.38 6.59
N ASN A 3 18.91 14.59 6.51
CA ASN A 3 17.46 14.75 6.33
C ASN A 3 16.95 14.01 5.08
N ASP A 4 17.72 14.03 3.99
CA ASP A 4 17.38 13.32 2.75
C ASP A 4 17.19 11.80 2.95
N PHE A 5 17.99 11.19 3.81
CA PHE A 5 17.87 9.76 4.09
C PHE A 5 16.62 9.44 4.89
N LEU A 6 16.30 10.28 5.89
CA LEU A 6 15.06 10.14 6.64
C LEU A 6 13.85 10.28 5.71
N ASP A 7 13.87 11.19 4.75
CA ASP A 7 12.78 11.40 3.79
C ASP A 7 12.60 10.24 2.81
N ILE A 8 13.68 9.55 2.47
CA ILE A 8 13.58 8.29 1.71
C ILE A 8 12.88 7.22 2.54
N LEU A 9 13.24 7.06 3.82
CA LEU A 9 12.63 6.05 4.69
C LEU A 9 11.13 6.31 4.89
N TRP A 10 10.75 7.55 5.20
CA TRP A 10 9.34 7.90 5.40
C TRP A 10 8.50 7.66 4.14
N ARG A 11 9.03 7.97 2.95
CA ARG A 11 8.36 7.63 1.69
C ARG A 11 8.24 6.13 1.49
N ALA A 12 9.27 5.37 1.85
CA ALA A 12 9.23 3.90 1.78
C ALA A 12 8.14 3.33 2.69
N ASP A 13 7.98 3.85 3.91
CA ASP A 13 6.92 3.45 4.83
C ASP A 13 5.53 3.77 4.28
N MET A 14 5.35 4.95 3.67
CA MET A 14 4.11 5.32 2.97
C MET A 14 3.80 4.38 1.81
N TYR A 15 4.79 4.03 0.98
CA TYR A 15 4.59 3.07 -0.11
C TYR A 15 4.23 1.68 0.40
N ARG A 16 4.88 1.26 1.50
CA ARG A 16 4.58 -0.03 2.14
C ARG A 16 3.17 -0.06 2.71
N LEU A 17 2.71 1.04 3.32
CA LEU A 17 1.35 1.15 3.84
C LEU A 17 0.32 1.03 2.72
N LEU A 18 0.50 1.77 1.63
CA LEU A 18 -0.39 1.71 0.48
C LEU A 18 -0.40 0.33 -0.18
N ALA A 19 0.76 -0.29 -0.32
CA ALA A 19 0.87 -1.64 -0.86
C ALA A 19 0.10 -2.65 -0.01
N LEU A 20 0.28 -2.62 1.32
CA LEU A 20 -0.45 -3.51 2.23
C LEU A 20 -1.97 -3.26 2.24
N ALA A 21 -2.40 -1.99 2.15
CA ALA A 21 -3.81 -1.64 2.20
C ALA A 21 -4.58 -2.05 0.92
N LEU A 22 -3.87 -2.16 -0.21
CA LEU A 22 -4.44 -2.54 -1.50
C LEU A 22 -4.17 -4.00 -1.87
N ASP A 23 -3.46 -4.75 -1.03
CA ASP A 23 -3.25 -6.18 -1.21
C ASP A 23 -4.40 -7.00 -0.64
N ARG A 24 -4.43 -8.29 -0.96
CA ARG A 24 -5.44 -9.21 -0.44
C ARG A 24 -5.35 -9.27 1.09
N PRO A 25 -6.45 -9.02 1.83
CA PRO A 25 -6.45 -9.16 3.27
C PRO A 25 -6.21 -10.63 3.65
N GLY A 26 -5.27 -10.85 4.56
CA GLY A 26 -4.91 -12.14 5.12
C GLY A 26 -4.67 -12.08 6.62
N ASP A 27 -4.21 -13.19 7.18
CA ASP A 27 -3.87 -13.28 8.60
C ASP A 27 -2.74 -12.30 8.93
N GLY A 28 -2.94 -11.44 9.92
CA GLY A 28 -1.94 -10.44 10.33
C GLY A 28 -1.94 -9.14 9.52
N SER A 29 -2.72 -9.04 8.42
CA SER A 29 -2.75 -7.81 7.60
C SER A 29 -3.24 -6.59 8.39
N ARG A 30 -4.19 -6.79 9.30
CA ARG A 30 -4.74 -5.72 10.14
C ARG A 30 -3.69 -5.18 11.11
N GLU A 31 -3.04 -6.09 11.82
CA GLU A 31 -2.00 -5.76 12.79
C GLU A 31 -0.84 -5.04 12.10
N ALA A 32 -0.39 -5.55 10.95
CA ALA A 32 0.68 -4.94 10.17
C ALA A 32 0.31 -3.52 9.69
N LEU A 33 -0.92 -3.31 9.22
CA LEU A 33 -1.39 -1.98 8.82
C LEU A 33 -1.50 -1.02 10.02
N GLN A 34 -1.99 -1.49 11.16
CA GLN A 34 -2.12 -0.67 12.36
C GLN A 34 -0.76 -0.26 12.92
N GLU A 35 0.19 -1.19 12.98
CA GLU A 35 1.56 -0.94 13.40
C GLU A 35 2.20 0.12 12.50
N LEU A 36 2.20 -0.11 11.18
CA LEU A 36 2.82 0.80 10.22
C LEU A 36 2.14 2.19 10.20
N ALA A 37 0.80 2.24 10.28
CA ALA A 37 0.07 3.50 10.37
C ALA A 37 0.43 4.28 11.65
N SER A 38 0.66 3.59 12.77
CA SER A 38 1.05 4.21 14.03
C SER A 38 2.48 4.78 13.98
N GLU A 39 3.40 4.08 13.33
CA GLU A 39 4.78 4.55 13.11
C GLU A 39 4.79 5.80 12.24
N ILE A 40 4.04 5.81 11.14
CA ILE A 40 3.91 6.96 10.25
C ILE A 40 3.26 8.14 10.97
N ALA A 41 2.21 7.91 11.78
CA ALA A 41 1.52 8.97 12.53
C ALA A 41 2.38 9.57 13.66
N ALA A 42 3.32 8.80 14.21
CA ALA A 42 4.27 9.27 15.21
C ALA A 42 5.31 10.23 14.62
N ASP A 43 5.55 10.17 13.32
CA ASP A 43 6.53 11.01 12.62
C ASP A 43 6.11 12.49 12.54
N GLU A 44 7.03 13.40 12.84
CA GLU A 44 6.78 14.85 12.80
C GLU A 44 6.35 15.36 11.42
N ARG A 45 6.84 14.73 10.34
CA ARG A 45 6.48 15.10 8.96
C ARG A 45 4.99 14.88 8.68
N THR A 46 4.41 13.84 9.27
CA THR A 46 2.97 13.54 9.18
C THR A 46 2.14 14.52 10.02
N ARG A 47 2.69 15.04 11.11
CA ARG A 47 2.01 16.02 12.00
C ARG A 47 1.99 17.44 11.44
N HIS A 48 3.01 17.79 10.64
CA HIS A 48 3.11 19.10 9.99
C HIS A 48 2.50 19.11 8.58
N ASP A 49 1.87 18.01 8.16
CA ASP A 49 1.31 17.91 6.82
C ASP A 49 0.02 18.72 6.64
N SER A 50 -0.03 19.49 5.56
CA SER A 50 -1.15 20.30 5.10
C SER A 50 -2.04 19.59 4.07
N HIS A 51 -1.64 18.39 3.62
CA HIS A 51 -2.26 17.66 2.51
C HIS A 51 -3.20 16.52 2.96
N GLY A 52 -3.52 16.44 4.25
CA GLY A 52 -4.55 15.53 4.76
C GLY A 52 -4.10 14.09 4.99
N ILE A 53 -2.79 13.80 4.97
CA ILE A 53 -2.28 12.44 5.27
C ILE A 53 -2.73 11.99 6.66
N SER A 54 -2.62 12.86 7.67
CA SER A 54 -3.07 12.58 9.04
C SER A 54 -4.57 12.22 9.11
N THR A 55 -5.40 12.93 8.36
CA THR A 55 -6.84 12.63 8.25
C THR A 55 -7.06 11.28 7.61
N GLY A 56 -6.43 10.99 6.47
CA GLY A 56 -6.53 9.70 5.78
C GLY A 56 -6.09 8.52 6.66
N LEU A 57 -4.99 8.67 7.40
CA LEU A 57 -4.52 7.64 8.35
C LEU A 57 -5.51 7.42 9.49
N THR A 58 -6.08 8.50 10.03
CA THR A 58 -7.09 8.43 11.10
C THR A 58 -8.36 7.74 10.63
N GLU A 59 -8.85 8.09 9.45
CA GLU A 59 -10.04 7.47 8.86
C GLU A 59 -9.81 6.00 8.53
N MET A 60 -8.68 5.68 7.91
CA MET A 60 -8.29 4.30 7.60
C MET A 60 -8.19 3.44 8.87
N THR A 61 -7.49 3.92 9.89
CA THR A 61 -7.34 3.18 11.16
C THR A 61 -8.67 3.00 11.89
N ALA A 62 -9.56 4.00 11.85
CA ALA A 62 -10.92 3.89 12.39
C ALA A 62 -11.75 2.83 11.66
N GLN A 63 -11.65 2.76 10.32
CA GLN A 63 -12.31 1.72 9.52
C GLN A 63 -11.74 0.33 9.81
N LEU A 64 -10.41 0.19 9.89
CA LEU A 64 -9.77 -1.09 10.22
C LEU A 64 -10.17 -1.64 11.59
N ALA A 65 -10.52 -0.77 12.54
CA ALA A 65 -10.97 -1.18 13.87
C ALA A 65 -12.39 -1.76 13.87
N THR A 66 -13.24 -1.37 12.93
CA THR A 66 -14.67 -1.74 12.91
C THR A 66 -15.04 -2.71 11.80
N LEU A 67 -14.23 -2.79 10.74
CA LEU A 67 -14.47 -3.67 9.61
C LEU A 67 -14.26 -5.14 10.00
N SER A 68 -15.15 -6.04 9.57
CA SER A 68 -14.95 -7.47 9.73
C SER A 68 -13.97 -8.00 8.66
N SER A 69 -13.26 -9.10 8.95
CA SER A 69 -12.37 -9.71 7.94
C SER A 69 -13.13 -10.20 6.71
N ASP A 70 -14.36 -10.68 6.89
CA ASP A 70 -15.22 -11.15 5.81
C ASP A 70 -15.65 -9.99 4.91
N ASP A 71 -16.08 -8.86 5.49
CA ASP A 71 -16.48 -7.68 4.73
C ASP A 71 -15.29 -7.08 3.97
N TRP A 72 -14.11 -7.05 4.59
CA TRP A 72 -12.89 -6.58 3.94
C TRP A 72 -12.51 -7.46 2.75
N SER A 73 -12.51 -8.77 2.94
CA SER A 73 -12.22 -9.74 1.87
C SER A 73 -13.24 -9.65 0.73
N ALA A 74 -14.54 -9.54 1.06
CA ALA A 74 -15.59 -9.37 0.07
C ALA A 74 -15.40 -8.10 -0.76
N GLU A 75 -15.05 -6.98 -0.12
CA GLU A 75 -14.81 -5.72 -0.81
C GLU A 75 -13.57 -5.77 -1.71
N TYR A 76 -12.49 -6.39 -1.24
CA TYR A 76 -11.30 -6.64 -2.07
C TYR A 76 -11.66 -7.43 -3.34
N HIS A 77 -12.40 -8.53 -3.19
CA HIS A 77 -12.84 -9.35 -4.32
C HIS A 77 -13.77 -8.58 -5.27
N ARG A 78 -14.67 -7.75 -4.73
CA ARG A 78 -15.58 -6.90 -5.51
C ARG A 78 -14.81 -5.90 -6.36
N LEU A 79 -13.82 -5.22 -5.78
CA LEU A 79 -13.06 -4.16 -6.45
C LEU A 79 -12.05 -4.70 -7.46
N PHE A 80 -11.27 -5.72 -7.07
CA PHE A 80 -10.06 -6.10 -7.79
C PHE A 80 -10.16 -7.43 -8.54
N VAL A 81 -11.08 -8.34 -8.19
CA VAL A 81 -11.06 -9.73 -8.68
C VAL A 81 -12.23 -10.07 -9.59
N ASN A 82 -13.48 -9.83 -9.16
CA ASN A 82 -14.64 -10.42 -9.82
C ASN A 82 -15.17 -9.59 -10.98
N GLU A 83 -15.52 -8.32 -10.72
CA GLU A 83 -16.10 -7.42 -11.73
C GLU A 83 -15.07 -6.42 -12.29
N VAL A 84 -13.83 -6.48 -11.76
CA VAL A 84 -12.66 -5.66 -12.09
C VAL A 84 -13.06 -4.20 -12.39
N PHE A 85 -13.81 -3.59 -11.47
CA PHE A 85 -14.19 -2.18 -11.58
C PHE A 85 -12.96 -1.28 -11.55
N VAL A 86 -11.94 -1.69 -10.78
CA VAL A 86 -10.71 -0.95 -10.56
C VAL A 86 -9.56 -1.95 -10.66
N PRO A 87 -9.12 -2.35 -11.86
CA PRO A 87 -8.02 -3.30 -12.00
C PRO A 87 -6.78 -2.78 -11.26
N PRO A 88 -6.09 -3.62 -10.47
CA PRO A 88 -4.90 -3.19 -9.72
C PRO A 88 -3.64 -3.11 -10.60
N SER A 89 -3.75 -3.31 -11.91
CA SER A 89 -2.63 -3.32 -12.85
C SER A 89 -2.65 -2.08 -13.75
N GLU A 90 -1.51 -1.39 -13.82
CA GLU A 90 -1.30 -0.20 -14.64
C GLU A 90 -1.71 -0.41 -16.10
N GLY A 91 -1.36 -1.57 -16.67
CA GLY A 91 -1.69 -1.89 -18.06
C GLY A 91 -3.17 -2.17 -18.32
N SER A 92 -4.05 -2.08 -17.33
CA SER A 92 -5.51 -2.10 -17.53
C SER A 92 -6.11 -0.72 -17.80
N TYR A 93 -5.36 0.36 -17.51
CA TYR A 93 -5.79 1.74 -17.78
C TYR A 93 -5.24 2.30 -19.09
N GLY A 94 -4.61 1.46 -19.93
CA GLY A 94 -4.11 1.87 -21.25
C GLY A 94 -2.96 2.89 -21.20
N LEU A 95 -2.34 3.08 -20.04
CA LEU A 95 -1.28 4.08 -19.84
C LEU A 95 0.05 3.63 -20.46
N VAL A 96 0.32 2.30 -20.54
CA VAL A 96 1.57 1.74 -21.06
C VAL A 96 1.34 0.30 -21.60
N GLU A 97 2.19 -0.15 -22.53
CA GLU A 97 2.23 -1.56 -22.96
C GLU A 97 2.59 -2.49 -21.78
N ARG A 98 1.69 -3.44 -21.46
CA ARG A 98 1.84 -4.40 -20.35
C ARG A 98 3.19 -5.13 -20.32
N GLY A 99 3.70 -5.52 -21.49
CA GLY A 99 4.92 -6.33 -21.59
C GLY A 99 6.17 -5.59 -21.11
N ALA A 100 6.31 -4.31 -21.46
CA ALA A 100 7.45 -3.49 -21.07
C ALA A 100 7.45 -3.22 -19.56
N VAL A 101 6.31 -2.80 -19.00
CA VAL A 101 6.17 -2.53 -17.56
C VAL A 101 6.47 -3.77 -16.72
N VAL A 102 5.91 -4.93 -17.08
CA VAL A 102 6.16 -6.19 -16.36
C VAL A 102 7.63 -6.58 -16.46
N GLY A 103 8.26 -6.38 -17.62
CA GLY A 103 9.69 -6.63 -17.82
C GLY A 103 10.57 -5.77 -16.93
N ASP A 104 10.30 -4.47 -16.86
CA ASP A 104 11.06 -3.51 -16.05
C ASP A 104 10.93 -3.81 -14.55
N VAL A 105 9.71 -4.05 -14.06
CA VAL A 105 9.43 -4.41 -12.66
C VAL A 105 10.11 -5.74 -12.30
N SER A 106 10.04 -6.73 -13.18
CA SER A 106 10.70 -8.03 -12.99
C SER A 106 12.22 -7.90 -12.97
N GLY A 107 12.79 -7.07 -13.86
CA GLY A 107 14.21 -6.74 -13.89
C GLY A 107 14.68 -6.07 -12.61
N PHE A 108 13.90 -5.12 -12.09
CA PHE A 108 14.14 -4.47 -10.81
C PHE A 108 14.17 -5.50 -9.66
N TYR A 109 13.10 -6.29 -9.47
CA TYR A 109 13.05 -7.25 -8.37
C TYR A 109 14.18 -8.30 -8.43
N LYS A 110 14.52 -8.76 -9.65
CA LYS A 110 15.65 -9.67 -9.87
C LYS A 110 16.99 -9.02 -9.50
N ALA A 111 17.20 -7.75 -9.83
CA ALA A 111 18.43 -7.02 -9.53
C ALA A 111 18.61 -6.76 -8.02
N PHE A 112 17.51 -6.62 -7.28
CA PHE A 112 17.52 -6.30 -5.85
C PHE A 112 17.17 -7.48 -4.94
N CYS A 113 17.17 -8.71 -5.46
CA CYS A 113 16.98 -9.96 -4.70
C CYS A 113 15.71 -10.05 -3.85
N VAL A 114 14.63 -9.38 -4.27
CA VAL A 114 13.31 -9.64 -3.69
C VAL A 114 12.76 -10.85 -4.43
N GLN A 115 13.01 -12.05 -3.88
CA GLN A 115 12.31 -13.24 -4.37
C GLN A 115 10.83 -13.04 -4.03
N THR A 116 10.02 -12.71 -5.04
CA THR A 116 8.57 -12.86 -4.96
C THR A 116 8.32 -14.35 -4.77
N SER A 117 7.93 -14.76 -3.57
CA SER A 117 7.49 -16.12 -3.28
C SER A 117 6.40 -16.48 -4.28
N GLU A 118 6.61 -17.54 -5.06
CA GLU A 118 5.60 -18.14 -5.93
C GLU A 118 4.39 -18.66 -5.13
#